data_AF-M0NUK9-F1
#
_entry.id   AF-M0NUK9-F1
#
_cell.length_a   1.000
_cell.length_b   1.000
_cell.length_c   1.000
_cell.angle_alpha   90.00
_cell.angle_beta   90.00
_cell.angle_gamma   90.00
#
_symmetry.space_group_name_H-M   'P 1'
#
loop_
_entity.id
_entity.type
_entity.pdbx_description
1 polymer ?
#
loop_
_entity_poly.entity_id
_entity_poly.type
_entity_poly.pdbx_seq_one_letter_code
_entity_poly.pdbx_strand_id
1 'polypeptide(L)' 'MSWSLERDDGTISEWERSDGYATVRLRERAAGGFVARLDVMEQAADESAYERVRFDDREAAEARATEWRDARDLDE' A
#
# COMPACT_ATOMS: atom_id res chain seq x y z
N MET A 1 -6.54 -8.67 10.94
CA MET A 1 -7.48 -8.41 9.82
C MET A 1 -6.68 -8.53 8.55
N SER A 2 -7.00 -9.49 7.68
CA SER A 2 -6.12 -9.83 6.56
C SER A 2 -6.09 -8.78 5.45
N TRP A 3 -4.97 -8.72 4.74
CA TRP A 3 -4.81 -8.02 3.47
C TRP A 3 -4.97 -8.99 2.30
N SER A 4 -5.68 -8.56 1.26
CA SER A 4 -5.87 -9.31 0.01
C SER A 4 -5.13 -8.62 -1.13
N LEU A 5 -4.43 -9.39 -1.96
CA LEU A 5 -3.81 -8.89 -3.19
C LEU A 5 -4.89 -8.79 -4.28
N GLU A 6 -5.37 -7.58 -4.52
CA GLU A 6 -6.44 -7.26 -5.49
C GLU A 6 -5.91 -7.24 -6.93
N ARG A 7 -4.65 -6.86 -7.12
CA ARG A 7 -4.02 -6.79 -8.44
C ARG A 7 -2.54 -7.10 -8.35
N ASP A 8 -2.05 -7.91 -9.27
CA ASP A 8 -0.62 -8.05 -9.56
C ASP A 8 -0.44 -8.33 -11.07
N ASP A 9 0.13 -7.36 -11.79
CA ASP A 9 0.33 -7.44 -13.25
C ASP A 9 1.82 -7.20 -13.62
N GLY A 10 2.73 -7.43 -12.66
CA GLY A 10 4.17 -7.18 -12.81
C GLY A 10 4.56 -5.70 -12.74
N THR A 11 3.72 -4.78 -13.24
CA THR A 11 3.93 -3.31 -13.16
C THR A 11 3.28 -2.70 -11.92
N ILE A 12 2.16 -3.27 -11.48
CA ILE A 12 1.37 -2.79 -10.34
C ILE A 12 1.08 -3.98 -9.45
N SER A 13 1.31 -3.79 -8.15
CA SER A 13 0.82 -4.67 -7.09
C SER A 13 -0.05 -3.83 -6.16
N GLU A 14 -1.26 -4.29 -5.86
CA GLU A 14 -2.23 -3.56 -5.05
C GLU A 14 -2.86 -4.50 -4.03
N TRP A 15 -2.87 -4.06 -2.77
CA TRP A 15 -3.44 -4.77 -1.65
C TRP A 15 -4.54 -3.94 -1.01
N GLU A 16 -5.65 -4.58 -0.69
CA GLU A 16 -6.73 -3.98 0.08
C GLU A 16 -6.87 -4.72 1.41
N ARG A 17 -7.06 -3.97 2.50
CA ARG A 17 -7.39 -4.55 3.80
C ARG A 17 -8.84 -5.04 3.77
N SER A 18 -9.12 -6.18 4.37
CA SER A 18 -10.43 -6.86 4.25
C SER A 18 -11.66 -6.05 4.68
N ASP A 19 -11.46 -4.94 5.40
CA ASP A 19 -12.54 -4.02 5.79
C ASP A 19 -12.82 -2.91 4.76
N GLY A 20 -12.06 -2.85 3.68
CA GLY A 20 -12.20 -1.86 2.60
C GLY A 20 -11.74 -0.44 2.98
N TYR A 21 -11.10 -0.27 4.13
CA TYR A 21 -10.71 1.06 4.64
C TYR A 21 -9.24 1.39 4.40
N ALA A 22 -8.43 0.46 3.88
CA ALA A 22 -7.03 0.72 3.59
C ALA A 22 -6.57 0.03 2.31
N THR A 23 -5.80 0.75 1.50
CA THR A 23 -5.19 0.25 0.28
C THR A 23 -3.70 0.58 0.28
N VAL A 24 -2.87 -0.41 -0.04
CA VAL A 24 -1.46 -0.22 -0.35
C VAL A 24 -1.24 -0.53 -1.81
N ARG A 25 -0.56 0.36 -2.53
CA ARG A 25 -0.26 0.17 -3.94
C ARG A 25 1.21 0.41 -4.24
N LEU A 26 1.82 -0.55 -4.90
CA LEU A 26 3.14 -0.45 -5.50
C LEU A 26 2.99 -0.33 -7.02
N ARG A 27 3.72 0.60 -7.62
CA ARG A 27 3.74 0.79 -9.08
C ARG A 27 5.15 1.06 -9.57
N GLU A 28 5.56 0.32 -10.60
CA GLU A 28 6.73 0.63 -11.42
C GLU A 28 6.44 1.80 -12.39
N ARG A 29 7.44 2.64 -12.61
CA ARG A 29 7.36 3.75 -13.56
C ARG A 29 8.03 3.39 -14.88
N ALA A 30 7.50 3.97 -15.96
CA ALA A 30 8.05 3.81 -17.31
C ALA A 30 9.51 4.30 -17.46
N ALA A 31 9.98 5.17 -16.58
CA ALA A 31 11.36 5.68 -16.57
C ALA A 31 12.28 4.92 -15.58
N GLY A 32 11.82 3.78 -15.05
CA GLY A 32 12.45 3.08 -13.93
C GLY A 32 12.02 3.64 -12.56
N GLY A 33 12.26 2.83 -11.53
CA GLY A 33 11.90 3.12 -10.15
C GLY A 33 10.43 2.84 -9.80
N PHE A 34 10.14 2.91 -8.51
CA PHE A 34 8.91 2.44 -7.89
C PHE A 34 8.24 3.51 -7.05
N VAL A 35 6.92 3.38 -6.90
CA VAL A 35 6.10 4.23 -6.03
C VAL A 35 5.28 3.34 -5.14
N ALA A 36 5.43 3.50 -3.84
CA ALA A 36 4.52 2.96 -2.85
C ALA A 36 3.54 4.08 -2.45
N ARG A 37 2.25 3.76 -2.40
CA ARG A 37 1.19 4.62 -1.89
C ARG A 37 0.40 3.85 -0.83
N LEU A 38 0.10 4.51 0.27
CA LEU A 38 -0.86 4.08 1.27
C LEU A 38 -2.02 5.06 1.27
N ASP A 39 -3.23 4.51 1.22
CA ASP A 39 -4.48 5.24 1.33
C ASP A 39 -5.29 4.62 2.48
N VAL A 40 -5.61 5.39 3.50
CA VAL A 40 -6.42 4.94 4.63
C VAL A 40 -7.62 5.86 4.79
N MET A 41 -8.80 5.28 4.64
CA MET A 41 -10.06 5.90 5.00
C MET A 41 -10.33 5.57 6.47
N GLU A 42 -9.96 6.45 7.39
CA GLU A 42 -10.28 6.27 8.80
C GLU A 42 -11.74 6.67 9.05
N GLN A 43 -12.51 5.87 9.81
CA GLN A 43 -13.91 6.18 10.16
C GLN A 43 -14.05 7.32 11.20
N ALA A 44 -13.27 8.39 11.09
CA ALA A 44 -13.35 9.54 11.98
C ALA A 44 -13.59 10.83 11.19
N ALA A 45 -14.22 11.82 11.84
CA ALA A 45 -14.59 13.10 11.24
C ALA A 45 -13.40 13.96 10.79
N ASP A 46 -12.18 13.59 11.18
CA ASP A 46 -10.96 14.35 10.95
C ASP A 46 -9.87 13.41 10.41
N GLU A 47 -9.78 13.39 9.08
CA GLU A 47 -8.59 13.05 8.28
C GLU A 47 -8.43 11.60 7.80
N SER A 48 -8.40 11.45 6.47
CA SER A 48 -7.88 10.26 5.79
C SER A 48 -6.36 10.31 5.75
N ALA A 49 -5.68 9.21 6.11
CA ALA A 49 -4.23 9.16 6.04
C ALA A 49 -3.76 8.81 4.63
N TYR A 50 -3.00 9.70 4.01
CA TYR A 50 -2.38 9.51 2.71
C TYR A 50 -0.86 9.56 2.81
N GLU A 51 -0.17 8.52 2.35
CA GLU A 51 1.29 8.52 2.26
C GLU A 51 1.76 8.05 0.89
N ARG A 52 2.82 8.69 0.37
CA ARG A 52 3.42 8.35 -0.92
C ARG A 52 4.93 8.50 -0.88
N VAL A 53 5.62 7.42 -1.22
CA VAL A 53 7.09 7.35 -1.23
C VAL A 53 7.58 6.83 -2.58
N ARG A 54 8.75 7.31 -3.00
CA ARG A 54 9.41 6.91 -4.25
C ARG A 54 10.67 6.16 -3.90
N PHE A 55 10.97 5.12 -4.67
CA PHE A 55 12.16 4.29 -4.52
C PHE A 55 12.80 4.06 -5.88
N ASP A 56 14.11 3.91 -5.91
CA ASP A 56 14.84 3.48 -7.11
C ASP A 56 14.86 1.95 -7.24
N ASP A 57 14.65 1.25 -6.12
CA ASP A 57 14.72 -0.20 -6.00
C ASP A 57 13.35 -0.81 -5.66
N ARG A 58 13.09 -2.01 -6.22
CA ARG A 58 11.82 -2.73 -6.05
C ARG A 58 11.69 -3.29 -4.63
N GLU A 59 12.76 -3.90 -4.14
CA GLU A 59 12.78 -4.56 -2.83
C GLU A 59 12.51 -3.53 -1.72
N ALA A 60 13.11 -2.34 -1.82
CA ALA A 60 12.84 -1.23 -0.90
C ALA A 60 11.36 -0.77 -0.94
N ALA A 61 10.75 -0.72 -2.12
CA ALA A 61 9.33 -0.37 -2.26
C ALA A 61 8.41 -1.46 -1.70
N GLU A 62 8.73 -2.73 -1.93
CA GLU A 62 7.99 -3.89 -1.42
C GLU A 62 8.12 -4.01 0.11
N ALA A 63 9.30 -3.71 0.65
CA ALA A 63 9.53 -3.62 2.08
C ALA A 63 8.65 -2.52 2.71
N ARG A 64 8.60 -1.33 2.11
CA ARG A 64 7.71 -0.25 2.59
C ARG A 64 6.23 -0.63 2.52
N ALA A 65 5.81 -1.27 1.43
CA ALA A 65 4.45 -1.75 1.27
C ALA A 65 4.09 -2.79 2.34
N THR A 66 5.03 -3.65 2.71
CA THR A 66 4.86 -4.65 3.78
C THR A 66 4.79 -3.99 5.16
N GLU A 67 5.70 -3.06 5.47
CA GLU A 67 5.67 -2.32 6.73
C GLU A 67 4.34 -1.60 6.95
N TRP A 68 3.78 -0.96 5.92
CA TRP A 68 2.47 -0.32 6.04
C TRP A 68 1.34 -1.30 6.31
N ARG A 69 1.38 -2.48 5.68
CA ARG A 69 0.37 -3.52 5.90
C ARG A 69 0.48 -4.10 7.30
N ASP A 70 1.70 -4.41 7.76
CA ASP A 70 1.95 -4.95 9.09
C ASP A 70 1.56 -3.95 10.19
N ALA A 71 1.93 -2.67 10.05
CA ALA A 71 1.58 -1.63 11.01
C ALA A 71 0.07 -1.34 11.10
N ARG A 72 -0.72 -1.83 10.13
CA ARG A 72 -2.17 -1.63 10.02
C ARG A 72 -2.93 -2.93 9.93
N ASP A 73 -2.27 -4.05 10.22
CA ASP A 73 -2.95 -5.30 10.51
C ASP A 73 -3.63 -5.11 11.86
N LEU A 74 -4.96 -5.01 11.81
CA LEU A 74 -5.76 -4.90 13.02
C LEU A 74 -5.99 -6.32 13.50
N ASP A 75 -5.26 -6.79 14.51
CA ASP A 75 -5.57 -8.07 15.19
C ASP A 75 -7.08 -8.18 15.48
N GLU A 76 -7.64 -9.39 15.28
CA GLU A 76 -9.08 -9.69 15.37
C GLU A 76 -9.75 -9.29 16.71
#